data_AF-A0A956I6L6-F1
#
_entry.id   AF-A0A956I6L6-F1
#
_cell.length_a   1.000
_cell.length_b   1.000
_cell.length_c   1.000
_cell.angle_alpha   90.00
_cell.angle_beta   90.00
_cell.angle_gamma   90.00
#
_symmetry.space_group_name_H-M   'P 1'
#
loop_
_entity.id
_entity.type
_entity.pdbx_description
1 polymer ?
#
loop_
_entity_poly.entity_id
_entity_poly.type
_entity_poly.pdbx_seq_one_letter_code
_entity_poly.pdbx_strand_id
1 'polypeptide(L)'
;MKTSLAASLALLFALVSSCLSGGGTDAGVAGDSSPASDDAGSSATGELCVAGTASACPFAANARWDGATCCVTGATQCTTGTASACGDATDESWTGSACCIRTEAFCTAGTATQCGDSARETWTGAVCCVRGATQCNTSSASGCAASGGAWTGSVCCD
;
A
#
# COMPACT_ATOMS: atom_id res chain seq x y z
N MET A 1 3.32 1.35 -39.43
CA MET A 1 3.62 2.78 -39.21
C MET A 1 3.92 2.91 -37.74
N LYS A 2 5.18 3.24 -37.40
CA LYS A 2 5.78 3.05 -36.08
C LYS A 2 6.07 4.44 -35.52
N THR A 3 5.22 4.95 -34.63
CA THR A 3 5.42 6.26 -33.99
C THR A 3 6.11 6.05 -32.64
N SER A 4 7.43 6.24 -32.65
CA SER A 4 8.22 6.49 -31.44
C SER A 4 7.84 7.86 -30.88
N LEU A 5 7.41 7.91 -29.61
CA LEU A 5 7.55 9.11 -28.79
C LEU A 5 8.56 8.81 -27.69
N ALA A 6 9.79 9.26 -27.89
CA ALA A 6 10.75 9.47 -26.84
C ALA A 6 10.49 10.87 -26.28
N ALA A 7 10.09 10.97 -25.01
CA ALA A 7 10.02 12.24 -24.29
C ALA A 7 11.12 12.25 -23.24
N SER A 8 12.19 12.96 -23.58
CA SER A 8 13.23 13.43 -22.67
C SER A 8 12.62 14.32 -21.59
N LEU A 9 12.99 14.10 -20.32
CA LEU A 9 13.12 15.21 -19.38
C LEU A 9 14.18 14.83 -18.33
N ALA A 10 15.40 15.32 -18.56
CA ALA A 10 16.49 15.27 -17.61
C ALA A 10 16.65 16.67 -16.98
N LEU A 11 17.02 16.64 -15.69
CA LEU A 11 17.51 17.72 -14.83
C LEU A 11 16.51 18.78 -14.34
N LEU A 12 16.35 18.82 -13.01
CA LEU A 12 16.49 20.05 -12.23
C LEU A 12 17.07 19.74 -10.84
N PHE A 13 18.36 20.06 -10.71
CA PHE A 13 19.06 20.64 -9.56
C PHE A 13 18.94 20.06 -8.13
N ALA A 14 20.08 19.56 -7.66
CA ALA A 14 20.48 19.45 -6.26
C ALA A 14 20.58 20.83 -5.58
N LEU A 15 20.31 20.90 -4.26
CA LEU A 15 21.23 21.37 -3.19
C LEU A 15 20.51 21.80 -1.88
N VAL A 16 21.23 21.60 -0.76
CA VAL A 16 21.10 22.15 0.62
C VAL A 16 19.87 21.65 1.42
N SER A 17 19.97 21.08 2.63
CA SER A 17 20.74 21.57 3.77
C SER A 17 21.14 20.48 4.76
N SER A 18 22.43 20.47 5.07
CA SER A 18 22.97 19.97 6.33
C SER A 18 22.56 20.94 7.46
N CYS A 19 21.91 20.43 8.51
CA CYS A 19 21.87 21.13 9.80
C CYS A 19 22.64 20.30 10.82
N LEU A 20 23.88 20.71 11.02
CA LEU A 20 24.74 20.35 12.12
C LEU A 20 24.57 21.41 13.22
N SER A 21 24.48 20.96 14.48
CA SER A 21 24.80 21.66 15.74
C SER A 21 23.62 22.14 16.61
N GLY A 22 23.65 21.73 17.88
CA GLY A 22 22.91 22.38 18.96
C GLY A 22 22.73 21.52 20.20
N GLY A 23 23.81 21.29 20.98
CA GLY A 23 23.69 20.81 22.36
C GLY A 23 23.17 21.90 23.28
N GLY A 24 22.36 21.53 24.26
CA GLY A 24 21.86 22.39 25.34
C GLY A 24 21.17 21.53 26.39
N THR A 25 21.65 21.63 27.62
CA THR A 25 21.30 20.81 28.77
C THR A 25 20.13 21.39 29.58
N ASP A 26 19.54 20.53 30.40
CA ASP A 26 18.90 20.78 31.70
C ASP A 26 17.36 20.90 31.81
N ALA A 27 16.85 19.94 32.61
CA ALA A 27 15.77 20.04 33.60
C ALA A 27 14.29 19.94 33.14
N GLY A 28 13.83 18.69 33.08
CA GLY A 28 12.76 18.21 33.97
C GLY A 28 11.31 18.44 33.55
N VAL A 29 10.69 17.40 32.99
CA VAL A 29 9.36 16.91 33.38
C VAL A 29 9.27 15.42 33.04
N ALA A 30 8.69 14.64 33.95
CA ALA A 30 8.44 13.22 33.78
C ALA A 30 7.42 12.98 32.65
N GLY A 31 7.68 12.00 31.79
CA GLY A 31 6.70 11.51 30.82
C GLY A 31 7.31 11.00 29.54
N ASP A 32 7.29 9.68 29.38
CA ASP A 32 6.96 8.96 28.15
C ASP A 32 7.48 9.51 26.81
N SER A 33 8.51 8.88 26.23
CA SER A 33 8.78 8.89 24.78
C SER A 33 9.89 7.89 24.46
N SER A 34 9.50 6.63 24.23
CA SER A 34 10.32 5.71 23.43
C SER A 34 10.33 6.19 21.97
N PRO A 35 11.41 5.96 21.20
CA PRO A 35 11.48 6.39 19.81
C PRO A 35 10.32 5.78 19.02
N ALA A 36 9.64 6.60 18.22
CA ALA A 36 8.62 6.17 17.28
C ALA A 36 9.24 5.21 16.26
N SER A 37 9.25 3.93 16.60
CA SER A 37 9.17 2.87 15.62
C SER A 37 7.84 3.04 14.90
N ASP A 38 7.87 2.95 13.58
CA ASP A 38 6.71 2.78 12.71
C ASP A 38 6.00 1.45 13.02
N ASP A 39 5.48 1.33 14.24
CA ASP A 39 4.55 0.28 14.63
C ASP A 39 3.19 0.73 14.11
N ALA A 40 2.78 0.18 12.97
CA ALA A 40 1.38 0.11 12.61
C ALA A 40 0.65 -0.51 13.80
N GLY A 41 0.08 0.36 14.64
CA GLY A 41 -0.46 0.00 15.94
C GLY A 41 -1.55 -1.04 15.75
N SER A 42 -1.17 -2.32 15.90
CA SER A 42 -2.10 -3.41 16.13
C SER A 42 -2.70 -3.17 17.50
N SER A 43 -3.75 -2.34 17.53
CA SER A 43 -4.67 -2.32 18.66
C SER A 43 -5.22 -3.74 18.79
N ALA A 44 -5.31 -4.23 20.03
CA ALA A 44 -5.52 -5.63 20.43
C ALA A 44 -6.87 -6.28 20.00
N THR A 45 -7.45 -5.84 18.89
CA THR A 45 -8.79 -6.19 18.39
C THR A 45 -8.81 -6.66 16.93
N GLY A 46 -7.67 -7.04 16.34
CA GLY A 46 -7.63 -7.48 14.94
C GLY A 46 -7.87 -6.34 13.94
N GLU A 47 -7.31 -5.17 14.24
CA GLU A 47 -7.46 -3.96 13.45
C GLU A 47 -6.09 -3.42 13.05
N LEU A 48 -5.98 -2.94 11.81
CA LEU A 48 -4.76 -2.34 11.27
C LEU A 48 -4.95 -0.82 11.14
N CYS A 49 -4.16 -0.06 11.89
CA CYS A 49 -4.15 1.40 11.83
C CYS A 49 -3.03 1.90 10.91
N VAL A 50 -3.40 2.75 9.95
CA VAL A 50 -2.46 3.38 9.00
C VAL A 50 -2.73 4.87 8.87
N ALA A 51 -1.76 5.58 8.28
CA ALA A 51 -1.98 6.95 7.86
C ALA A 51 -3.24 7.05 6.96
N GLY A 52 -3.95 8.16 7.07
CA GLY A 52 -5.20 8.36 6.36
C GLY A 52 -5.69 9.78 6.51
N THR A 53 -6.90 10.04 6.05
CA THR A 53 -7.54 11.34 6.19
C THR A 53 -8.87 11.19 6.93
N ALA A 54 -9.15 12.15 7.82
CA ALA A 54 -10.41 12.22 8.55
C ALA A 54 -11.63 12.32 7.62
N SER A 55 -11.45 12.79 6.38
CA SER A 55 -12.49 12.91 5.38
C SER A 55 -12.72 11.64 4.55
N ALA A 56 -11.80 10.68 4.53
CA ALA A 56 -11.96 9.43 3.79
C ALA A 56 -12.24 8.24 4.72
N CYS A 57 -11.53 8.18 5.85
CA CYS A 57 -11.59 7.04 6.76
C CYS A 57 -13.01 6.67 7.24
N PRO A 58 -13.89 7.61 7.61
CA PRO A 58 -15.24 7.25 8.07
C PRO A 58 -16.14 6.63 7.00
N PHE A 59 -15.76 6.75 5.72
CA PHE A 59 -16.50 6.17 4.60
C PHE A 59 -15.93 4.82 4.17
N ALA A 60 -14.75 4.45 4.65
CA ALA A 60 -14.21 3.12 4.44
C ALA A 60 -14.97 2.09 5.26
N ALA A 61 -15.25 0.93 4.65
CA ALA A 61 -15.96 -0.14 5.32
C ALA A 61 -15.14 -0.69 6.50
N ASN A 62 -15.77 -0.85 7.65
CA ASN A 62 -15.11 -1.35 8.87
C ASN A 62 -13.93 -0.49 9.33
N ALA A 63 -13.92 0.80 8.98
CA ALA A 63 -12.88 1.73 9.38
C ALA A 63 -13.36 2.73 10.42
N ARG A 64 -12.45 3.17 11.29
CA ARG A 64 -12.67 4.26 12.24
C ARG A 64 -11.51 5.24 12.23
N TRP A 65 -11.83 6.51 12.38
CA TRP A 65 -10.85 7.56 12.60
C TRP A 65 -10.62 7.72 14.11
N ASP A 66 -9.37 7.64 14.57
CA ASP A 66 -9.03 7.76 16.00
C ASP A 66 -8.60 9.19 16.41
N GLY A 67 -8.47 10.10 15.44
CA GLY A 67 -7.94 11.45 15.64
C GLY A 67 -6.64 11.72 14.86
N ALA A 68 -5.90 10.68 14.49
CA ALA A 68 -4.62 10.78 13.78
C ALA A 68 -4.44 9.73 12.68
N THR A 69 -4.97 8.53 12.88
CA THR A 69 -4.87 7.39 11.97
C THR A 69 -6.24 6.83 11.61
N CYS A 70 -6.26 6.10 10.49
CA CYS A 70 -7.41 5.34 10.07
C CYS A 70 -7.20 3.88 10.41
N CYS A 71 -8.06 3.34 11.27
CA CYS A 71 -7.98 1.96 11.71
C CYS A 71 -9.05 1.11 11.06
N VAL A 72 -8.64 0.08 10.32
CA VAL A 72 -9.52 -0.79 9.53
C VAL A 72 -9.61 -2.17 10.18
N THR A 73 -10.78 -2.51 10.69
CA THR A 73 -11.03 -3.77 11.39
C THR A 73 -11.02 -4.93 10.39
N GLY A 74 -10.30 -5.99 10.74
CA GLY A 74 -10.13 -7.18 9.90
C GLY A 74 -9.23 -6.97 8.68
N ALA A 75 -8.54 -5.83 8.57
CA ALA A 75 -7.52 -5.65 7.55
C ALA A 75 -6.31 -6.54 7.86
N THR A 76 -5.89 -7.33 6.86
CA THR A 76 -4.70 -8.18 6.92
C THR A 76 -3.46 -7.38 6.53
N GLN A 77 -3.62 -6.42 5.62
CA GLN A 77 -2.56 -5.54 5.16
C GLN A 77 -3.13 -4.23 4.60
N CYS A 78 -2.29 -3.21 4.53
CA CYS A 78 -2.56 -2.01 3.75
C CYS A 78 -1.40 -1.72 2.82
N THR A 79 -1.70 -1.29 1.61
CA THR A 79 -0.72 -0.99 0.57
C THR A 79 -1.02 0.35 -0.07
N THR A 80 -0.06 0.88 -0.83
CA THR A 80 -0.27 2.09 -1.63
C THR A 80 -1.34 1.84 -2.71
N GLY A 81 -2.07 2.89 -3.05
CA GLY A 81 -3.11 2.83 -4.06
C GLY A 81 -3.74 4.18 -4.32
N THR A 82 -4.89 4.16 -5.00
CA THR A 82 -5.67 5.36 -5.32
C THR A 82 -7.12 5.14 -4.91
N ALA A 83 -7.79 6.21 -4.48
CA ALA A 83 -9.20 6.18 -4.09
C ALA A 83 -10.15 5.65 -5.17
N SER A 84 -9.80 5.81 -6.45
CA SER A 84 -10.63 5.38 -7.59
C SER A 84 -10.44 3.92 -8.01
N ALA A 85 -9.50 3.21 -7.39
CA ALA A 85 -9.22 1.80 -7.67
C ALA A 85 -9.32 0.94 -6.40
N CYS A 86 -9.03 1.54 -5.25
CA CYS A 86 -9.25 0.92 -3.96
C CYS A 86 -10.69 1.14 -3.48
N GLY A 87 -11.38 0.06 -3.12
CA GLY A 87 -12.75 0.12 -2.62
C GLY A 87 -13.82 -0.26 -3.64
N ASP A 88 -13.39 -0.65 -4.85
CA ASP A 88 -14.27 -1.29 -5.85
C ASP A 88 -14.60 -2.73 -5.46
N ALA A 89 -13.76 -3.37 -4.62
CA ALA A 89 -14.02 -4.68 -4.06
C ALA A 89 -14.62 -4.62 -2.64
N THR A 90 -15.42 -5.63 -2.31
CA THR A 90 -16.15 -5.70 -1.03
C THR A 90 -15.23 -5.81 0.19
N ASP A 91 -14.00 -6.27 0.03
CA ASP A 91 -12.99 -6.51 1.05
C ASP A 91 -11.86 -5.48 1.09
N GLU A 92 -12.04 -4.35 0.39
CA GLU A 92 -11.07 -3.25 0.34
C GLU A 92 -11.60 -2.00 1.03
N SER A 93 -10.68 -1.16 1.49
CA SER A 93 -11.01 0.03 2.26
C SER A 93 -9.96 1.11 2.04
N TRP A 94 -10.39 2.21 1.41
CA TRP A 94 -9.53 3.37 1.18
C TRP A 94 -9.48 4.27 2.41
N THR A 95 -8.30 4.43 3.00
CA THR A 95 -8.13 5.21 4.24
C THR A 95 -7.97 6.72 4.02
N GLY A 96 -7.90 7.15 2.76
CA GLY A 96 -7.44 8.49 2.38
C GLY A 96 -5.99 8.53 1.92
N SER A 97 -5.19 7.52 2.26
CA SER A 97 -3.79 7.43 1.82
C SER A 97 -3.34 6.01 1.43
N ALA A 98 -3.99 4.99 1.96
CA ALA A 98 -3.67 3.59 1.68
C ALA A 98 -4.92 2.79 1.36
N CYS A 99 -4.72 1.69 0.65
CA CYS A 99 -5.72 0.67 0.39
C CYS A 99 -5.53 -0.50 1.35
N CYS A 100 -6.46 -0.67 2.28
CA CYS A 100 -6.46 -1.77 3.23
C CYS A 100 -7.31 -2.92 2.72
N ILE A 101 -6.74 -4.13 2.75
CA ILE A 101 -7.34 -5.37 2.24
C ILE A 101 -7.65 -6.24 3.44
N ARG A 102 -8.86 -6.80 3.48
CA ARG A 102 -9.34 -7.64 4.58
C ARG A 102 -9.22 -9.13 4.31
N THR A 103 -8.98 -9.50 3.05
CA THR A 103 -8.64 -10.87 2.67
C THR A 103 -7.13 -11.03 2.59
N GLU A 104 -6.60 -12.20 2.93
CA GLU A 104 -5.20 -12.53 2.68
C GLU A 104 -4.88 -12.47 1.19
N ALA A 105 -3.92 -11.62 0.83
CA ALA A 105 -3.52 -11.42 -0.56
C ALA A 105 -2.02 -11.12 -0.67
N PHE A 106 -1.38 -11.62 -1.70
CA PHE A 106 -0.02 -11.22 -2.01
C PHE A 106 -0.05 -9.98 -2.89
N CYS A 107 0.44 -8.84 -2.38
CA CYS A 107 0.50 -7.59 -3.13
C CYS A 107 1.90 -7.35 -3.68
N THR A 108 2.00 -7.13 -4.99
CA THR A 108 3.26 -6.98 -5.70
C THR A 108 3.16 -5.97 -6.83
N ALA A 109 4.31 -5.56 -7.36
CA ALA A 109 4.36 -4.74 -8.56
C ALA A 109 3.72 -5.48 -9.74
N GLY A 110 2.97 -4.73 -10.55
CA GLY A 110 2.26 -5.23 -11.70
C GLY A 110 1.74 -4.08 -12.56
N THR A 111 0.83 -4.37 -13.47
CA THR A 111 0.15 -3.33 -14.24
C THR A 111 -1.37 -3.48 -14.12
N ALA A 112 -2.08 -2.36 -14.21
CA ALA A 112 -3.55 -2.34 -14.17
C ALA A 112 -4.20 -3.21 -15.26
N THR A 113 -3.54 -3.39 -16.42
CA THR A 113 -4.11 -4.18 -17.52
C THR A 113 -3.98 -5.68 -17.30
N GLN A 114 -2.91 -6.13 -16.62
CA GLN A 114 -2.74 -7.55 -16.30
C GLN A 114 -3.33 -7.92 -14.93
N CYS A 115 -3.48 -6.93 -14.03
CA CYS A 115 -4.07 -7.13 -12.73
C CYS A 115 -5.59 -6.92 -12.75
N GLY A 116 -6.33 -8.01 -12.86
CA GLY A 116 -7.80 -7.98 -12.98
C GLY A 116 -8.34 -8.97 -14.02
N ASP A 117 -7.47 -9.80 -14.60
CA ASP A 117 -7.87 -10.86 -15.52
C ASP A 117 -8.60 -12.02 -14.80
N SER A 118 -8.51 -12.08 -13.47
CA SER A 118 -9.20 -13.05 -12.64
C SER A 118 -9.95 -12.43 -11.46
N ALA A 119 -10.97 -13.13 -10.96
CA ALA A 119 -11.76 -12.70 -9.80
C ALA A 119 -10.97 -12.66 -8.47
N ARG A 120 -9.71 -13.12 -8.47
CA ARG A 120 -8.83 -13.13 -7.30
C ARG A 120 -7.83 -11.98 -7.32
N GLU A 121 -7.71 -11.26 -8.43
CA GLU A 121 -6.78 -10.14 -8.58
C GLU A 121 -7.53 -8.83 -8.37
N THR A 122 -6.95 -7.94 -7.57
CA THR A 122 -7.37 -6.54 -7.55
C THR A 122 -6.20 -5.62 -7.79
N TRP A 123 -6.41 -4.63 -8.67
CA TRP A 123 -5.51 -3.50 -8.84
C TRP A 123 -5.85 -2.38 -7.84
N THR A 124 -4.90 -1.99 -7.01
CA THR A 124 -5.14 -0.94 -5.98
C THR A 124 -4.99 0.48 -6.51
N GLY A 125 -4.57 0.65 -7.77
CA GLY A 125 -4.07 1.92 -8.30
C GLY A 125 -2.54 2.00 -8.37
N ALA A 126 -1.84 1.14 -7.65
CA ALA A 126 -0.37 1.13 -7.60
C ALA A 126 0.25 -0.27 -7.62
N VAL A 127 -0.40 -1.25 -7.00
CA VAL A 127 0.07 -2.64 -6.93
C VAL A 127 -1.04 -3.60 -7.30
N CYS A 128 -0.66 -4.81 -7.70
CA CYS A 128 -1.57 -5.91 -7.91
C CYS A 128 -1.62 -6.81 -6.69
N CYS A 129 -2.81 -7.08 -6.18
CA CYS A 129 -3.02 -7.93 -5.02
C CYS A 129 -3.78 -9.20 -5.42
N VAL A 130 -3.15 -10.37 -5.20
CA VAL A 130 -3.68 -11.67 -5.60
C VAL A 130 -4.14 -12.46 -4.37
N ARG A 131 -5.44 -12.69 -4.26
CA ARG A 131 -6.06 -13.37 -3.12
C ARG A 131 -5.74 -14.85 -3.09
N GLY A 132 -5.33 -15.33 -1.92
CA GLY A 132 -4.97 -16.72 -1.69
C GLY A 132 -3.67 -17.15 -2.38
N ALA A 133 -2.91 -16.22 -2.97
CA ALA A 133 -1.54 -16.50 -3.39
C ALA A 133 -0.65 -16.63 -2.16
N THR A 134 0.18 -17.67 -2.17
CA THR A 134 1.16 -17.97 -1.14
C THR A 134 2.53 -17.39 -1.45
N GLN A 135 2.84 -17.20 -2.74
CA GLN A 135 4.08 -16.59 -3.19
C GLN A 135 3.90 -15.91 -4.55
N CYS A 136 4.80 -14.97 -4.86
CA CYS A 136 4.94 -14.39 -6.18
C CYS A 136 6.40 -14.46 -6.62
N ASN A 137 6.63 -15.02 -7.81
CA ASN A 137 7.96 -15.29 -8.34
C ASN A 137 8.14 -14.64 -9.71
N THR A 138 9.36 -14.25 -10.04
CA THR A 138 9.68 -13.79 -11.40
C THR A 138 9.57 -14.96 -12.38
N SER A 139 8.72 -14.82 -13.38
CA SER A 139 8.59 -15.76 -14.50
C SER A 139 8.13 -15.02 -15.76
N SER A 140 7.92 -15.74 -16.87
CA SER A 140 7.25 -15.18 -18.04
C SER A 140 5.73 -15.34 -17.93
N ALA A 141 4.96 -14.46 -18.59
CA ALA A 141 3.50 -14.60 -18.69
C ALA A 141 3.07 -15.99 -19.18
N SER A 142 3.79 -16.53 -20.19
CA SER A 142 3.54 -17.88 -20.71
C SER A 142 3.84 -18.99 -19.69
N GLY A 143 4.91 -18.84 -18.91
CA GLY A 143 5.25 -19.78 -17.84
C GLY A 143 4.22 -19.74 -16.73
N CYS A 144 3.73 -18.55 -16.37
CA CYS A 144 2.70 -18.35 -15.38
C CYS A 144 1.36 -18.99 -15.78
N ALA A 145 0.95 -18.78 -17.03
CA ALA A 145 -0.26 -19.40 -17.56
C ALA A 145 -0.15 -20.94 -17.58
N ALA A 146 1.03 -21.49 -17.88
CA ALA A 146 1.26 -22.92 -17.88
C ALA A 146 1.19 -23.55 -16.47
N SER A 147 1.58 -22.80 -15.42
CA SER A 147 1.44 -23.24 -14.03
C SER A 147 0.06 -22.97 -13.43
N GLY A 148 -0.81 -22.25 -14.15
CA GLY A 148 -2.12 -21.82 -13.64
C GLY A 148 -2.05 -20.69 -12.61
N GLY A 149 -0.93 -19.98 -12.53
CA GLY A 149 -0.75 -18.84 -11.65
C GLY A 149 -1.37 -17.56 -12.20
N ALA A 150 -1.45 -16.54 -11.36
CA ALA A 150 -1.98 -15.22 -11.69
C ALA A 150 -0.84 -14.31 -12.16
N TRP A 151 -0.90 -13.85 -13.42
CA TRP A 151 0.15 -13.02 -13.99
C TRP A 151 -0.15 -11.54 -13.75
N THR A 152 0.62 -10.92 -12.86
CA THR A 152 0.42 -9.52 -12.46
C THR A 152 0.92 -8.49 -13.48
N GLY A 153 1.62 -8.94 -14.53
CA GLY A 153 2.33 -8.07 -15.47
C GLY A 153 3.84 -8.04 -15.29
N SER A 154 4.35 -8.50 -14.14
CA SER A 154 5.78 -8.52 -13.83
C SER A 154 6.23 -9.79 -13.11
N VAL A 155 5.35 -10.36 -12.29
CA VAL A 155 5.58 -11.61 -11.56
C VAL A 155 4.36 -12.52 -11.65
N CYS A 156 4.58 -13.81 -11.45
CA CYS A 156 3.53 -14.81 -11.35
C CYS A 156 3.27 -15.16 -9.90
N CYS A 157 2.00 -15.17 -9.51
CA CYS A 157 1.58 -15.49 -8.14
C CYS A 157 0.80 -16.81 -8.10
N ASP A 158 1.11 -17.65 -7.13
CA ASP A 158 0.52 -18.99 -6.93
C ASP A 158 0.09 -19.23 -5.48
#